data_AF-A0A946KYG3-F1
#
_entry.id   AF-A0A946KYG3-F1
#
_cell.length_a   1.000
_cell.length_b   1.000
_cell.length_c   1.000
_cell.angle_alpha   90.00
_cell.angle_beta   90.00
_cell.angle_gamma   90.00
#
_symmetry.space_group_name_H-M   'P 1'
#
loop_
_entity.id
_entity.type
_entity.pdbx_description
1 polymer ?
#
loop_
_entity_poly.entity_id
_entity_poly.type
_entity_poly.pdbx_seq_one_letter_code
_entity_poly.pdbx_strand_id
1 'polypeptide(L)' 'MCLFAEKLTLQPSTITQLDIDTLSDFDLSDKEISEIVQIVSYFNYINRVADGLGLEPEDFIDEKGYKIN' A
#
# COMPACT_ATOMS: atom_id res chain seq x y z
N MET A 1 1.29 10.97 -3.11
CA MET A 1 0.64 9.68 -2.77
C MET A 1 1.57 8.46 -2.89
N CYS A 2 2.11 8.10 -4.06
CA CYS A 2 2.93 6.88 -4.19
C CYS A 2 4.20 6.85 -3.32
N LEU A 3 4.92 7.98 -3.21
CA LEU A 3 6.09 8.09 -2.32
C LEU A 3 5.72 7.87 -0.84
N PHE A 4 4.55 8.33 -0.42
CA PHE A 4 4.05 8.08 0.93
C PHE A 4 3.74 6.59 1.13
N ALA A 5 3.09 5.95 0.15
CA ALA A 5 2.80 4.52 0.20
C ALA A 5 4.09 3.68 0.27
N GLU A 6 5.10 4.02 -0.53
CA GLU A 6 6.43 3.39 -0.49
C GLU A 6 7.08 3.54 0.89
N LYS A 7 7.11 4.77 1.44
CA LYS A 7 7.68 5.03 2.77
C LYS A 7 6.93 4.28 3.87
N LEU A 8 5.59 4.27 3.82
CA LEU A 8 4.75 3.52 4.77
C LEU A 8 4.98 2.01 4.68
N THR A 9 5.28 1.47 3.49
CA THR A 9 5.59 0.06 3.29
C THR A 9 6.99 -0.32 3.79
N LEU A 10 8.02 0.48 3.46
CA LEU A 10 9.41 0.13 3.73
C LEU A 10 9.89 0.60 5.12
N GLN A 11 9.38 1.74 5.60
CA GLN A 11 9.87 2.43 6.80
C GLN A 11 8.71 3.02 7.63
N PRO A 12 7.68 2.22 8.01
CA PRO A 12 6.48 2.73 8.69
C PRO A 12 6.79 3.48 10.00
N SER A 13 7.85 3.09 10.73
CA SER A 13 8.27 3.74 11.97
C SER A 13 8.84 5.16 11.79
N THR A 14 9.09 5.58 10.54
CA THR A 14 9.66 6.89 10.20
C THR A 14 8.63 7.87 9.66
N ILE A 15 7.35 7.48 9.62
CA ILE A 15 6.25 8.37 9.24
C ILE A 15 6.12 9.48 10.28
N THR A 16 5.99 10.71 9.79
CA THR A 16 5.86 11.94 10.59
C THR A 16 4.64 12.75 10.14
N GLN A 17 4.28 13.78 10.91
CA GLN A 17 3.21 14.70 10.51
C GLN A 17 3.50 15.37 9.16
N LEU A 18 4.76 15.67 8.84
CA LEU A 18 5.13 16.26 7.56
C LEU A 18 4.77 15.36 6.37
N ASP A 19 4.88 14.04 6.52
CA ASP A 19 4.49 13.09 5.48
C ASP A 19 2.97 13.11 5.24
N ILE A 20 2.19 13.32 6.31
CA ILE A 20 0.73 13.47 6.26
C ILE A 20 0.35 14.81 5.63
N ASP A 21 1.01 15.89 6.03
CA ASP A 21 0.77 17.23 5.49
C ASP A 21 1.09 17.29 3.98
N THR A 22 2.13 16.59 3.53
CA THR A 22 2.47 16.46 2.10
C THR A 22 1.37 15.73 1.30
N LEU A 23 0.53 14.91 1.94
CA LEU A 23 -0.66 14.36 1.29
C LEU A 23 -1.81 15.38 1.24
N SER A 24 -1.92 16.25 2.25
CA SER A 24 -2.94 17.30 2.29
C SER A 24 -2.76 18.37 1.21
N ASP A 25 -1.55 18.54 0.68
CA ASP A 25 -1.26 19.38 -0.50
C ASP A 25 -1.99 18.93 -1.78
N PHE A 26 -2.61 17.74 -1.77
CA PHE A 26 -3.44 17.22 -2.85
C PHE A 26 -4.96 17.46 -2.63
N ASP A 27 -5.35 18.38 -1.74
CA ASP A 27 -6.75 18.65 -1.35
C ASP A 27 -7.48 17.40 -0.82
N LEU A 28 -6.74 16.46 -0.23
CA LEU A 28 -7.31 15.26 0.37
C LEU A 28 -7.90 15.58 1.74
N SER A 29 -9.10 15.08 1.99
CA SER A 29 -9.72 15.08 3.30
C SER A 29 -9.02 14.11 4.26
N ASP A 30 -9.17 14.32 5.57
CA ASP A 30 -8.68 13.39 6.60
C ASP A 30 -9.18 11.95 6.38
N LYS A 31 -10.40 11.80 5.85
CA LYS A 31 -11.00 10.51 5.49
C LYS A 31 -10.22 9.83 4.37
N GLU A 32 -9.89 10.56 3.30
CA GLU A 32 -9.12 10.01 2.17
C GLU A 32 -7.68 9.66 2.58
N ILE A 33 -7.05 10.47 3.44
CA ILE A 33 -5.74 10.15 4.02
C ILE A 33 -5.82 8.86 4.85
N SER A 34 -6.85 8.72 5.68
CA SER A 34 -7.09 7.50 6.46
C SER A 34 -7.28 6.27 5.56
N GLU A 35 -8.03 6.41 4.48
CA GLU A 35 -8.25 5.35 3.49
C GLU A 35 -6.93 4.92 2.82
N ILE A 36 -6.08 5.87 2.44
CA ILE A 36 -4.74 5.59 1.90
C ILE A 36 -3.91 4.75 2.88
N VAL A 37 -3.83 5.17 4.15
CA VAL A 37 -3.06 4.45 5.17
C VAL A 37 -3.59 3.03 5.37
N GLN A 38 -4.91 2.87 5.43
CA GLN A 38 -5.55 1.57 5.62
C GLN A 38 -5.33 0.64 4.43
N ILE A 39 -5.49 1.12 3.20
CA ILE A 39 -5.29 0.33 1.98
C ILE A 39 -3.84 -0.15 1.90
N VAL A 40 -2.87 0.75 2.05
CA VAL A 40 -1.44 0.40 2.01
C VAL A 40 -1.10 -0.61 3.11
N SER A 41 -1.60 -0.40 4.33
CA SER A 41 -1.36 -1.30 5.46
C SER A 41 -2.00 -2.68 5.29
N TYR A 42 -3.20 -2.74 4.69
CA TYR A 42 -3.89 -4.00 4.41
C TYR A 42 -3.12 -4.86 3.41
N PHE A 43 -2.68 -4.28 2.30
CA PHE A 43 -1.85 -5.01 1.32
C PHE A 43 -0.50 -5.42 1.92
N ASN A 44 0.12 -4.56 2.73
CA ASN A 44 1.31 -4.90 3.48
C ASN A 44 1.13 -6.12 4.40
N TYR A 45 -0.04 -6.29 5.02
CA TYR A 45 -0.36 -7.47 5.81
C TYR A 45 -0.57 -8.70 4.92
N ILE A 46 -1.43 -8.61 3.90
CA ILE A 46 -1.75 -9.75 3.03
C ILE A 46 -0.52 -10.24 2.26
N ASN A 47 0.32 -9.35 1.75
CA ASN A 47 1.57 -9.72 1.06
C ASN A 47 2.47 -10.53 2.00
N ARG A 48 2.62 -10.12 3.27
CA ARG A 48 3.41 -10.87 4.25
C ARG A 48 2.82 -12.24 4.58
N VAL A 49 1.49 -12.36 4.59
CA VAL A 49 0.82 -13.65 4.78
C VAL A 49 1.05 -14.56 3.58
N ALA A 50 0.88 -14.03 2.36
CA ALA A 50 1.10 -14.77 1.12
C ALA A 50 2.56 -15.25 1.01
N ASP A 51 3.51 -14.32 1.10
CA ASP A 51 4.94 -14.60 0.97
C ASP A 51 5.44 -15.49 2.12
N GLY A 52 5.00 -15.22 3.35
CA GLY A 52 5.43 -15.95 4.54
C GLY A 52 4.95 -17.40 4.59
N LEU A 53 3.87 -17.71 3.88
CA LEU A 53 3.34 -19.08 3.74
C LEU A 53 3.70 -19.72 2.39
N GLY A 54 4.37 -19.00 1.48
CA GLY A 54 4.73 -19.49 0.15
C GLY A 54 3.51 -19.75 -0.75
N LEU A 55 2.51 -18.87 -0.71
CA LEU A 55 1.37 -18.96 -1.63
C LEU A 55 1.82 -18.65 -3.06
N GLU A 56 1.39 -19.50 -3.99
CA GLU A 56 1.56 -19.25 -5.42
C GLU A 56 0.49 -18.29 -5.95
N PRO A 57 0.79 -17.48 -6.97
CA PRO A 57 -0.20 -16.65 -7.65
C PRO A 57 -1.35 -17.50 -8.22
N GLU A 58 -2.54 -16.90 -8.35
CA GLU A 58 -3.67 -17.59 -8.97
C GLU A 58 -3.41 -17.87 -10.45
N ASP A 59 -3.85 -19.03 -10.95
CA ASP A 59 -3.60 -19.51 -12.32
C ASP A 59 -4.04 -18.54 -13.44
N PHE A 60 -4.96 -17.62 -13.15
CA PHE A 60 -5.43 -16.63 -14.12
C PHE A 60 -4.57 -15.36 -14.18
N ILE A 61 -3.60 -15.21 -13.29
CA ILE A 61 -2.66 -14.09 -13.24
C ILE A 61 -1.44 -14.44 -14.11
N ASP A 62 -1.11 -13.57 -15.06
CA ASP A 62 0.09 -13.72 -15.89
C ASP A 62 1.38 -13.27 -15.18
N GLU A 63 2.54 -13.47 -15.80
CA GLU A 63 3.84 -13.04 -15.26
C GLU A 63 3.93 -11.53 -14.98
N LYS A 64 3.03 -10.71 -15.55
CA LYS A 64 2.98 -9.26 -15.34
C LYS A 64 2.03 -8.87 -14.19
N GLY A 65 1.31 -9.82 -13.61
CA GLY A 65 0.37 -9.57 -12.52
C GLY A 65 -1.04 -9.18 -12.98
N TYR A 66 -1.41 -9.43 -14.24
CA TYR A 66 -2.75 -9.12 -14.76
C TYR A 66 -3.54 -10.37 -15.11
N LYS A 67 -4.86 -10.28 -14.96
CA LYS A 67 -5.79 -11.26 -15.52
C LYS A 67 -5.87 -11.07 -17.04
N ILE A 68 -5.47 -12.09 -17.79
CA ILE A 68 -5.72 -12.12 -19.24
C ILE A 68 -7.20 -12.49 -19.44
N ASN A 69 -7.97 -11.61 -20.09
CA ASN A 69 -9.34 -11.91 -20.51
C ASN A 69 -9.37 -12.77 -21.77
#